data_AF-A0A925TK53-F1
#
_entry.id   AF-A0A925TK53-F1
#
_cell.length_a   1.000
_cell.length_b   1.000
_cell.length_c   1.000
_cell.angle_alpha   90.00
_cell.angle_beta   90.00
_cell.angle_gamma   90.00
#
_symmetry.space_group_name_H-M   'P 1'
#
loop_
_entity.id
_entity.type
_entity.pdbx_description
1 polymer ?
#
loop_
_entity_poly.entity_id
_entity_poly.type
_entity_poly.pdbx_seq_one_letter_code
_entity_poly.pdbx_strand_id
1 'polypeptide(L)' 'MNLIILVIILLLLFGGGGFFIGGPAVGGGGLGLVLIICLVIYFMGGFRSR' A
#
# COMPACT_ATOMS: atom_id res chain seq x y z
N MET A 1 -7.32 -13.18 -7.25
CA MET A 1 -6.55 -12.06 -7.84
C MET A 1 -5.13 -12.14 -7.30
N ASN A 2 -4.14 -12.21 -8.18
CA ASN A 2 -2.73 -12.35 -7.77
C ASN A 2 -2.32 -11.19 -6.84
N LEU A 3 -1.67 -11.48 -5.73
CA LEU A 3 -1.39 -10.47 -4.69
C LEU A 3 -0.48 -9.35 -5.19
N ILE A 4 0.43 -9.69 -6.08
CA ILE A 4 1.29 -8.74 -6.79
C ILE A 4 0.44 -7.70 -7.54
N ILE A 5 -0.64 -8.12 -8.19
CA ILE A 5 -1.51 -7.22 -8.97
C ILE A 5 -2.26 -6.26 -8.02
N LEU A 6 -2.73 -6.76 -6.88
CA LEU A 6 -3.41 -5.95 -5.86
C LEU A 6 -2.48 -4.82 -5.37
N VAL A 7 -1.23 -5.15 -5.02
CA VAL A 7 -0.25 -4.18 -4.51
C VAL A 7 0.09 -3.10 -5.55
N ILE A 8 0.25 -3.49 -6.82
CA ILE A 8 0.53 -2.54 -7.90
C ILE A 8 -0.63 -1.56 -8.09
N ILE A 9 -1.88 -2.04 -8.07
CA ILE A 9 -3.07 -1.18 -8.17
C ILE A 9 -3.13 -0.19 -7.01
N LEU A 10 -2.84 -0.64 -5.78
CA LEU A 10 -2.82 0.26 -4.62
C LEU A 10 -1.73 1.33 -4.74
N LEU A 11 -0.54 0.98 -5.24
CA LEU A 11 0.54 1.93 -5.48
C LEU A 11 0.18 2.97 -6.55
N LEU A 12 -0.48 2.55 -7.64
CA LEU A 12 -0.94 3.47 -8.69
C LEU A 12 -2.11 4.35 -8.24
N LEU A 13 -3.08 3.82 -7.49
CA LEU A 13 -4.26 4.58 -7.03
C LEU A 13 -3.94 5.57 -5.91
N PHE A 14 -3.10 5.17 -4.95
CA PHE A 14 -2.88 5.95 -3.73
C PHE A 14 -1.50 6.61 -3.63
N GLY A 15 -0.53 6.14 -4.43
CA GLY A 15 0.85 6.63 -4.37
C GLY A 15 1.16 7.78 -5.30
N GLY A 16 0.42 7.98 -6.39
CA GLY A 16 0.76 8.98 -7.40
C GLY A 16 2.18 8.79 -8.02
N GLY A 17 2.50 9.57 -9.06
CA GLY A 17 3.75 9.42 -9.80
C GLY A 17 5.03 9.54 -8.96
N GLY A 18 5.00 10.21 -7.81
CA GLY A 18 6.19 10.41 -6.98
C GLY A 18 6.45 9.29 -5.96
N PHE A 19 5.56 8.31 -5.75
CA PHE A 19 5.84 7.19 -4.82
C PHE A 19 7.02 6.36 -5.32
N PHE A 20 7.12 6.21 -6.63
CA PHE A 20 8.21 5.53 -7.32
C PHE A 20 9.51 6.35 -7.34
N ILE A 21 9.44 7.68 -7.20
CA ILE A 21 10.57 8.59 -7.42
C ILE A 21 11.22 9.05 -6.09
N GLY A 22 10.42 9.27 -5.04
CA GLY A 22 10.91 9.78 -3.75
C GLY A 22 10.24 9.12 -2.54
N GLY A 23 9.52 8.02 -2.76
CA GLY A 23 8.80 7.34 -1.71
C GLY A 23 7.57 8.11 -1.20
N PRO A 24 6.96 7.63 -0.10
CA PRO A 24 5.67 8.11 0.36
C PRO A 24 5.60 9.58 0.79
N ALA A 25 6.73 10.15 1.23
CA ALA A 25 6.83 11.53 1.68
C ALA A 25 6.76 12.54 0.52
N VAL A 26 7.18 12.13 -0.68
CA VAL A 26 7.25 12.97 -1.88
C VAL A 26 6.16 12.59 -2.89
N GLY A 27 5.67 11.34 -2.83
CA GLY A 27 4.84 10.76 -3.87
C GLY A 27 3.37 11.10 -3.89
N GLY A 28 2.83 11.47 -2.75
CA GLY A 28 1.40 11.59 -2.57
C GLY A 28 0.89 10.41 -1.76
N GLY A 29 0.15 10.77 -0.72
CA GLY A 29 -0.70 9.87 0.04
C GLY A 29 -0.03 9.24 1.24
N GLY A 30 -0.06 9.94 2.38
CA GLY A 30 0.03 9.27 3.69
C GLY A 30 -0.97 8.10 3.82
N LEU A 31 -2.10 8.17 3.10
CA LEU A 31 -3.06 7.08 2.94
C LEU A 31 -2.51 5.84 2.21
N GLY A 32 -1.70 6.01 1.16
CA GLY A 32 -1.10 4.89 0.43
C GLY A 32 -0.13 4.08 1.28
N LEU A 33 0.66 4.77 2.09
CA LEU A 33 1.54 4.14 3.08
C LEU A 33 0.75 3.36 4.14
N VAL A 34 -0.28 3.99 4.70
CA VAL A 34 -1.13 3.37 5.73
C VAL A 34 -1.76 2.08 5.18
N LEU A 35 -2.23 2.07 3.94
CA LEU A 35 -2.79 0.88 3.31
C LEU A 35 -1.77 -0.24 3.11
N ILE A 36 -0.54 0.08 2.69
CA ILE A 36 0.55 -0.90 2.57
C ILE A 36 0.88 -1.49 3.95
N ILE A 37 0.99 -0.65 4.98
CA ILE A 37 1.26 -1.08 6.36
C ILE A 37 0.14 -2.02 6.85
N CYS A 38 -1.14 -1.66 6.65
CA CYS A 38 -2.27 -2.53 7.00
C CYS A 38 -2.25 -3.86 6.24
N LEU A 39 -1.84 -3.86 4.97
CA LEU A 39 -1.76 -5.07 4.15
C LEU A 39 -0.63 -6.01 4.63
N VAL A 40 0.54 -5.46 4.95
CA VAL A 40 1.65 -6.22 5.54
C VAL A 40 1.23 -6.86 6.86
N ILE A 41 0.57 -6.08 7.74
CA ILE A 41 0.04 -6.60 9.01
C ILE A 41 -0.99 -7.71 8.76
N TYR A 42 -1.90 -7.54 7.79
CA TYR A 42 -2.86 -8.56 7.39
C TYR A 42 -2.19 -9.87 6.94
N PHE A 43 -1.15 -9.79 6.11
CA PHE A 43 -0.41 -10.97 5.63
C PHE A 43 0.45 -11.65 6.70
N MET A 44 0.99 -10.89 7.66
CA MET A 44 1.67 -11.46 8.83
C MET A 44 0.74 -12.19 9.81
N GLY A 45 -0.56 -12.27 9.53
CA GLY A 45 -1.54 -12.92 10.39
C GLY A 45 -2.67 -12.00 10.87
N GLY A 46 -2.56 -10.71 10.62
CA GLY A 46 -3.66 -9.76 10.56
C GLY A 46 -4.52 -9.51 11.80
N PHE A 47 -5.37 -8.50 11.65
CA PHE A 47 -6.47 -8.11 12.54
C PHE A 47 -7.63 -9.12 12.43
N ARG A 48 -7.45 -10.35 12.91
CA ARG A 48 -8.57 -11.29 13.06
C ARG A 48 -9.58 -10.71 14.06
N SER A 49 -10.69 -10.18 13.58
CA SER A 49 -11.96 -10.37 14.30
C SER A 49 -12.31 -11.85 14.13
N ARG A 50 -12.69 -12.50 15.24
CA ARG A 50 -12.88 -13.95 15.36
C ARG A 50 -13.37 -14.66 14.10
#